data_AF-A0A1V1UX69-F1
#
_entry.id   AF-A0A1V1UX69-F1
#
_cell.length_a   1.000
_cell.length_b   1.000
_cell.length_c   1.000
_cell.angle_alpha   90.00
_cell.angle_beta   90.00
_cell.angle_gamma   90.00
#
_symmetry.space_group_name_H-M   'P 1'
#
loop_
_entity.id
_entity.type
_entity.pdbx_description
1 polymer ?
#
loop_
_entity_poly.entity_id
_entity_poly.type
_entity_poly.pdbx_seq_one_letter_code
_entity_poly.pdbx_strand_id
1 'polypeptide(L)'
;MLLAALMAGVLLQDAPPAYPPTPQQFSGRRSGFVQGTLNVAAGERATLRRNANGTYDLIKVDRIEVRDVLPPAEGSRAPLNEAAPGTIRFGLHARQDVGSLLKVENSQGEGLKYSGFIVTYVGGQARGPAETSVCTVPSWMTSYEHWNEPVIQIVVAGLQTSTDAVPTCPPHVEN
;
A
#
# COMPACT_ATOMS: atom_id res chain seq x y z
N MET A 1 40.01 9.20 53.91
CA MET A 1 40.23 8.21 52.85
C MET A 1 38.87 7.72 52.35
N LEU A 2 38.63 7.98 51.06
CA LEU A 2 37.62 7.43 50.13
C LEU A 2 36.13 7.35 50.53
N LEU A 3 35.37 8.33 50.03
CA LEU A 3 33.97 8.15 49.61
C LEU A 3 33.94 7.42 48.27
N ALA A 4 33.18 6.32 48.17
CA ALA A 4 32.82 5.69 46.90
C ALA A 4 31.47 6.24 46.43
N ALA A 5 31.49 7.12 45.43
CA ALA A 5 30.29 7.55 44.72
C ALA A 5 30.02 6.58 43.57
N LEU A 6 28.92 5.82 43.66
CA LEU A 6 28.40 5.03 42.53
C LEU A 6 27.77 5.98 41.51
N MET A 7 28.35 6.02 40.31
CA MET A 7 27.84 6.72 39.14
C MET A 7 26.61 5.99 38.59
N ALA A 8 25.45 6.66 38.63
CA ALA A 8 24.27 6.25 37.89
C ALA A 8 24.46 6.60 36.41
N GLY A 9 24.84 5.61 35.60
CA GLY A 9 24.82 5.73 34.14
C GLY A 9 23.38 5.59 33.65
N VAL A 10 22.73 6.71 33.31
CA VAL A 10 21.48 6.71 32.56
C VAL A 10 21.82 6.38 31.12
N LEU A 11 21.45 5.17 30.68
CA LEU A 11 21.43 4.79 29.28
C LEU A 11 20.37 5.67 28.57
N LEU A 12 20.83 6.74 27.91
CA LEU A 12 20.05 7.43 26.90
C LEU A 12 19.88 6.44 25.73
N GLN A 13 18.73 5.77 25.70
CA GLN A 13 18.28 5.07 24.51
C GLN A 13 18.09 6.11 23.41
N ASP A 14 18.90 6.01 22.35
CA ASP A 14 18.68 6.75 21.11
C ASP A 14 17.25 6.47 20.62
N ALA A 15 16.40 7.49 20.73
CA ALA A 15 15.09 7.43 20.09
C ALA A 15 15.31 7.23 18.59
N PRO A 16 14.52 6.37 17.91
CA PRO A 16 14.59 6.24 16.46
C PRO A 16 14.50 7.63 15.82
N PRO A 17 15.32 7.93 14.80
CA PRO A 17 15.28 9.23 14.15
C PRO A 17 13.85 9.54 13.70
N ALA A 18 13.33 10.70 14.12
CA ALA A 18 12.00 11.12 13.78
C ALA A 18 11.85 11.18 12.25
N TYR A 19 10.93 10.36 11.71
CA TYR A 19 10.67 10.33 10.29
C TYR A 19 10.21 11.72 9.81
N PRO A 20 10.74 12.24 8.69
CA PRO A 20 10.31 13.53 8.16
C PRO A 20 8.82 13.49 7.84
N PRO A 21 8.10 14.62 8.00
CA PRO A 21 6.69 14.68 7.66
C PRO A 21 6.51 14.34 6.18
N THR A 22 5.61 13.39 5.88
CA THR A 22 5.18 13.12 4.51
C THR A 22 4.62 14.42 3.93
N PRO A 23 5.18 14.97 2.85
CA PRO A 23 4.72 16.22 2.28
C PRO A 23 3.23 16.15 1.95
N GLN A 24 2.42 17.08 2.46
CA GLN A 24 1.01 17.20 2.03
C GLN A 24 0.89 17.75 0.59
N GLN A 25 1.99 18.25 0.03
CA GLN A 25 2.09 18.76 -1.34
C GLN A 25 2.49 17.66 -2.34
N PHE A 26 1.54 16.76 -2.63
CA PHE A 26 1.56 15.92 -3.85
C PHE A 26 0.46 16.34 -4.84
N SER A 27 0.08 17.63 -4.83
CA SER A 27 -0.95 18.18 -5.71
C SER A 27 -0.53 18.09 -7.18
N GLY A 28 -1.15 17.19 -7.95
CA GLY A 28 -1.00 17.12 -9.41
C GLY A 28 -0.58 15.76 -9.96
N ARG A 29 -0.17 14.78 -9.13
CA ARG A 29 -0.01 13.40 -9.59
C ARG A 29 -1.39 12.75 -9.70
N ARG A 30 -1.73 12.27 -10.90
CA ARG A 30 -2.94 11.48 -11.17
C ARG A 30 -2.51 10.03 -11.32
N SER A 31 -3.11 9.16 -10.53
CA SER A 31 -3.09 7.72 -10.78
C SER A 31 -3.50 7.47 -12.22
N GLY A 32 -2.85 6.52 -12.89
CA GLY A 32 -2.97 6.36 -14.33
C GLY A 32 -2.62 4.95 -14.75
N PHE A 33 -3.33 4.45 -15.75
CA PHE A 33 -3.11 3.14 -16.34
C PHE A 33 -2.60 3.30 -17.77
N VAL A 34 -1.35 2.91 -18.01
CA VAL A 34 -0.66 3.10 -19.29
C VAL A 34 0.11 1.83 -19.61
N GLN A 35 -0.08 1.29 -20.82
CA GLN A 35 0.66 0.13 -21.33
C GLN A 35 0.65 -1.09 -20.39
N GLY A 36 -0.49 -1.37 -19.75
CA GLY A 36 -0.64 -2.54 -18.85
C GLY A 36 -0.12 -2.32 -17.43
N THR A 37 0.33 -1.10 -17.11
CA THR A 37 0.87 -0.74 -15.81
C THR A 37 0.01 0.34 -15.15
N LEU A 38 -0.41 0.10 -13.91
CA LEU A 38 -1.16 1.05 -13.10
C LEU A 38 -0.22 1.77 -12.14
N ASN A 39 -0.22 3.10 -12.17
CA ASN A 39 0.39 3.93 -11.15
C ASN A 39 -0.70 4.40 -10.20
N VAL A 40 -0.52 4.19 -8.90
CA VAL A 40 -1.42 4.68 -7.84
C VAL A 40 -0.65 5.62 -6.95
N ALA A 41 -1.09 6.87 -6.86
CA ALA A 41 -0.49 7.86 -5.98
C ALA A 41 -1.07 7.77 -4.56
N ALA A 42 -0.27 8.14 -3.55
CA ALA A 42 -0.76 8.24 -2.19
C ALA A 42 -1.89 9.29 -2.07
N GLY A 43 -2.94 8.96 -1.33
CA GLY A 43 -4.17 9.75 -1.23
C GLY A 43 -5.15 9.53 -2.39
N GLU A 44 -4.93 8.51 -3.23
CA GLU A 44 -5.80 8.17 -4.34
C GLU A 44 -6.20 6.69 -4.35
N ARG A 45 -7.36 6.43 -4.97
CA ARG A 45 -7.86 5.10 -5.26
C ARG A 45 -8.17 4.96 -6.75
N ALA A 46 -7.46 4.07 -7.42
CA ALA A 46 -7.71 3.72 -8.81
C ALA A 46 -8.66 2.53 -8.89
N THR A 47 -9.68 2.62 -9.77
CA THR A 47 -10.60 1.51 -10.07
C THR A 47 -10.37 1.03 -11.50
N LEU A 48 -9.97 -0.23 -11.63
CA LEU A 48 -9.88 -0.92 -12.91
C LEU A 48 -11.14 -1.75 -13.15
N ARG A 49 -11.62 -1.78 -14.39
CA ARG A 49 -12.63 -2.74 -14.85
C ARG A 49 -11.96 -3.78 -15.73
N ARG A 50 -12.26 -5.05 -15.50
CA ARG A 50 -11.82 -6.12 -16.38
C ARG A 50 -12.77 -6.23 -17.57
N ASN A 51 -12.18 -6.29 -18.76
CA ASN A 51 -12.90 -6.47 -20.02
C ASN A 51 -13.07 -7.96 -20.33
N ALA A 52 -14.01 -8.28 -21.24
CA ALA A 52 -14.27 -9.66 -21.66
C ALA A 52 -13.04 -10.35 -22.30
N ASN A 53 -12.12 -9.57 -22.87
CA ASN A 53 -10.86 -10.06 -23.45
C ASN A 53 -9.72 -10.21 -22.43
N GLY A 54 -10.00 -10.04 -21.13
CA GLY A 54 -9.02 -10.14 -20.06
C GLY A 54 -8.14 -8.91 -19.85
N THR A 55 -8.30 -7.86 -20.66
CA THR A 55 -7.61 -6.56 -20.46
C THR A 55 -8.29 -5.74 -19.37
N TYR A 56 -7.65 -4.64 -18.96
CA TYR A 56 -8.17 -3.74 -17.94
C TYR A 56 -8.28 -2.32 -18.46
N ASP A 57 -9.32 -1.62 -18.03
CA ASP A 57 -9.48 -0.18 -18.23
C ASP A 57 -9.52 0.54 -16.88
N LEU A 58 -8.79 1.66 -16.78
CA LEU A 58 -8.95 2.59 -15.66
C LEU A 58 -10.23 3.41 -15.86
N ILE A 59 -11.19 3.21 -14.97
CA ILE A 59 -12.53 3.80 -15.10
C ILE A 59 -12.80 4.89 -14.07
N LYS A 60 -12.01 4.95 -13.01
CA LYS A 60 -12.18 5.94 -11.94
C LYS A 60 -10.87 6.14 -11.16
N VAL A 61 -10.61 7.37 -10.77
CA VAL A 61 -9.61 7.73 -9.76
C VAL A 61 -10.31 8.64 -8.75
N ASP A 62 -10.40 8.19 -7.51
CA ASP A 62 -10.96 8.96 -6.39
C ASP A 62 -9.83 9.50 -5.51
N ARG A 63 -10.05 10.67 -4.90
CA ARG A 63 -9.29 11.09 -3.71
C ARG A 63 -9.85 10.33 -2.52
N ILE A 64 -8.96 9.89 -1.63
CA ILE A 64 -9.32 9.11 -0.44
C ILE A 64 -8.59 9.66 0.79
N GLU A 65 -9.09 9.29 1.96
CA GLU A 65 -8.47 9.53 3.25
C GLU A 65 -7.85 8.25 3.82
N VAL A 66 -7.01 8.37 4.84
CA VAL A 66 -6.35 7.22 5.49
C VAL A 66 -7.36 6.16 5.93
N ARG A 67 -8.51 6.58 6.47
CA ARG A 67 -9.56 5.66 6.94
C ARG A 67 -10.09 4.72 5.86
N ASP A 68 -10.00 5.09 4.59
CA ASP A 68 -10.53 4.30 3.47
C ASP A 68 -9.63 3.10 3.13
N VAL A 69 -8.38 3.10 3.63
CA VAL A 69 -7.41 2.02 3.41
C VAL A 69 -7.02 1.27 4.68
N LEU A 70 -7.56 1.66 5.83
CA LEU A 70 -7.33 0.95 7.07
C LEU A 70 -8.03 -0.42 7.05
N PRO A 71 -7.38 -1.48 7.54
CA PRO A 71 -8.07 -2.71 7.90
C PRO A 71 -9.21 -2.40 8.88
N PRO A 72 -10.32 -3.13 8.81
CA PRO A 72 -11.41 -2.97 9.77
C PRO A 72 -10.93 -3.25 11.19
N ALA A 73 -11.48 -2.52 12.17
CA ALA A 73 -11.29 -2.86 13.58
C ALA A 73 -11.84 -4.27 13.88
N GLU A 74 -11.26 -4.94 14.87
CA GLU A 74 -11.72 -6.24 15.34
C GLU A 74 -13.21 -6.19 15.70
N GLY A 75 -13.98 -7.17 15.22
CA GLY A 75 -15.43 -7.23 15.43
C GLY A 75 -16.27 -6.28 14.54
N SER A 76 -15.65 -5.50 13.66
CA SER A 76 -16.37 -4.67 12.69
C SER A 76 -17.25 -5.50 11.75
N ARG A 77 -18.43 -4.96 11.45
CA ARG A 77 -19.36 -5.51 10.44
C ARG A 77 -19.32 -4.75 9.12
N ALA A 78 -18.39 -3.80 8.98
CA ALA A 78 -18.25 -3.03 7.75
C ALA A 78 -17.85 -3.95 6.58
N PRO A 79 -18.33 -3.68 5.35
CA PRO A 79 -17.90 -4.42 4.19
C PRO A 79 -16.38 -4.32 4.00
N LEU A 80 -15.71 -5.46 3.82
CA LEU A 80 -14.26 -5.50 3.58
C LEU A 80 -13.90 -5.04 2.17
N ASN A 81 -14.82 -5.31 1.23
CA ASN A 81 -14.68 -5.05 -0.19
C ASN A 81 -15.91 -4.28 -0.66
N GLU A 82 -15.69 -3.06 -1.15
CA GLU A 82 -16.72 -2.19 -1.69
C GLU A 82 -16.59 -2.01 -3.22
N ALA A 83 -15.67 -2.74 -3.86
CA ALA A 83 -15.50 -2.72 -5.30
C ALA A 83 -16.74 -3.29 -6.00
N ALA A 84 -17.18 -2.60 -7.05
CA ALA A 84 -18.32 -3.04 -7.84
C ALA A 84 -17.97 -4.37 -8.56
N PRO A 85 -18.96 -5.24 -8.85
CA PRO A 85 -18.73 -6.45 -9.64
C PRO A 85 -18.01 -6.16 -10.96
N GLY A 86 -17.02 -6.99 -11.31
CA GLY A 86 -16.17 -6.82 -12.49
C GLY A 86 -15.04 -5.81 -12.33
N THR A 87 -14.80 -5.29 -11.12
CA THR A 87 -13.77 -4.27 -10.87
C THR A 87 -12.75 -4.69 -9.82
N ILE A 88 -11.59 -4.04 -9.89
CA ILE A 88 -10.53 -4.09 -8.88
C ILE A 88 -10.26 -2.66 -8.44
N ARG A 89 -10.04 -2.44 -7.15
CA ARG A 89 -9.61 -1.14 -6.63
C ARG A 89 -8.27 -1.25 -5.93
N PHE A 90 -7.42 -0.24 -6.15
CA PHE A 90 -6.15 -0.06 -5.47
C PHE A 90 -6.17 1.31 -4.80
N GLY A 91 -6.21 1.34 -3.48
CA GLY A 91 -6.16 2.57 -2.68
C GLY A 91 -4.86 2.65 -1.92
N LEU A 92 -4.06 3.70 -2.17
CA LEU A 92 -2.80 3.93 -1.46
C LEU A 92 -2.94 5.15 -0.56
N HIS A 93 -2.56 5.03 0.70
CA HIS A 93 -2.42 6.19 1.59
C HIS A 93 -1.28 5.97 2.57
N ALA A 94 -0.68 7.07 3.05
CA ALA A 94 0.31 7.05 4.11
C ALA A 94 -0.06 8.00 5.25
N ARG A 95 0.37 7.67 6.47
CA ARG A 95 0.30 8.51 7.68
C ARG A 95 1.53 8.25 8.55
N GLN A 96 2.01 9.26 9.27
CA GLN A 96 3.28 9.17 10.02
C GLN A 96 3.27 8.11 11.15
N ASP A 97 2.14 7.89 11.80
CA ASP A 97 1.99 6.95 12.92
C ASP A 97 1.67 5.52 12.49
N VAL A 98 1.14 5.34 11.28
CA VAL A 98 0.73 4.03 10.75
C VAL A 98 1.69 3.53 9.68
N GLY A 99 2.45 4.40 9.00
CA GLY A 99 3.18 4.06 7.80
C GLY A 99 2.29 4.16 6.55
N SER A 100 2.60 3.36 5.54
CA SER A 100 1.91 3.34 4.25
C SER A 100 1.09 2.08 4.08
N LEU A 101 -0.13 2.25 3.59
CA LEU A 101 -1.10 1.18 3.40
C LEU A 101 -1.60 1.17 1.97
N LEU A 102 -1.58 -0.01 1.36
CA LEU A 102 -2.28 -0.30 0.12
C LEU A 102 -3.44 -1.24 0.42
N LYS A 103 -4.66 -0.78 0.18
CA LYS A 103 -5.86 -1.63 0.15
C LYS A 103 -6.14 -2.07 -1.28
N VAL A 104 -6.22 -3.37 -1.51
CA VAL A 104 -6.61 -3.94 -2.80
C VAL A 104 -7.92 -4.69 -2.66
N GLU A 105 -8.96 -4.22 -3.34
CA GLU A 105 -10.31 -4.80 -3.31
C GLU A 105 -10.57 -5.50 -4.64
N ASN A 106 -10.81 -6.81 -4.63
CA ASN A 106 -10.95 -7.62 -5.85
C ASN A 106 -12.38 -8.15 -6.01
N SER A 107 -13.18 -7.49 -6.84
CA SER A 107 -14.56 -7.91 -7.17
C SER A 107 -14.72 -8.39 -8.62
N GLN A 108 -13.63 -8.84 -9.25
CA GLN A 108 -13.65 -9.26 -10.67
C GLN A 108 -14.19 -10.68 -10.91
N GLY A 109 -14.46 -11.45 -9.85
CA GLY A 109 -14.94 -12.83 -9.95
C GLY A 109 -13.83 -13.90 -10.08
N GLU A 110 -12.57 -13.48 -10.17
CA GLU A 110 -11.38 -14.35 -10.23
C GLU A 110 -10.32 -13.82 -9.25
N GLY A 111 -9.41 -14.68 -8.79
CA GLY A 111 -8.27 -14.23 -7.99
C GLY A 111 -7.36 -13.30 -8.79
N LEU A 112 -6.59 -12.47 -8.10
CA LEU A 112 -5.67 -11.50 -8.69
C LEU A 112 -4.24 -11.81 -8.27
N LYS A 113 -3.34 -11.87 -9.26
CA LYS A 113 -1.89 -11.84 -9.09
C LYS A 113 -1.33 -10.62 -9.81
N TYR A 114 -0.36 -9.96 -9.20
CA TYR A 114 0.30 -8.79 -9.75
C TYR A 114 1.69 -8.61 -9.15
N SER A 115 2.51 -7.77 -9.78
CA SER A 115 3.80 -7.31 -9.26
C SER A 115 3.67 -5.87 -8.78
N GLY A 116 4.32 -5.54 -7.65
CA GLY A 116 4.34 -4.20 -7.09
C GLY A 116 5.73 -3.59 -7.11
N PHE A 117 5.84 -2.31 -7.46
CA PHE A 117 7.05 -1.51 -7.30
C PHE A 117 6.72 -0.19 -6.61
N ILE A 118 7.42 0.14 -5.54
CA ILE A 118 7.10 1.31 -4.70
C ILE A 118 8.11 2.43 -4.86
N VAL A 119 7.61 3.65 -4.83
CA VAL A 119 8.41 4.86 -4.67
C VAL A 119 8.25 5.33 -3.23
N THR A 120 9.34 5.33 -2.48
CA THR A 120 9.37 5.79 -1.08
C THR A 120 9.85 7.23 -0.97
N TYR A 121 9.56 7.89 0.14
CA TYR A 121 10.04 9.24 0.46
C TYR A 121 10.84 9.22 1.76
N VAL A 122 12.16 9.29 1.63
CA VAL A 122 13.10 9.14 2.76
C VAL A 122 14.06 10.32 2.75
N GLY A 123 14.19 11.01 3.89
CA GLY A 123 15.11 12.14 4.03
C GLY A 123 14.81 13.32 3.08
N GLY A 124 13.54 13.54 2.73
CA GLY A 124 13.14 14.63 1.83
C GLY A 124 13.30 14.32 0.33
N GLN A 125 13.60 13.06 -0.04
CA GLN A 125 13.84 12.67 -1.42
C GLN A 125 13.03 11.43 -1.79
N ALA A 126 12.51 11.40 -3.02
CA ALA A 126 11.87 10.23 -3.59
C ALA A 126 12.93 9.18 -3.99
N ARG A 127 12.69 7.91 -3.67
CA ARG A 127 13.55 6.76 -4.02
C ARG A 127 12.73 5.67 -4.69
N GLY A 128 13.34 4.91 -5.60
CA GLY A 128 12.67 3.86 -6.39
C GLY A 128 12.28 4.30 -7.81
N PRO A 129 11.41 3.56 -8.52
CA PRO A 129 10.60 2.44 -8.03
C PRO A 129 11.46 1.20 -7.72
N ALA A 130 11.30 0.63 -6.54
CA ALA A 130 11.94 -0.62 -6.13
C ALA A 130 10.88 -1.73 -6.03
N GLU A 131 11.24 -2.97 -6.37
CA GLU A 131 10.32 -4.10 -6.27
C GLU A 131 9.90 -4.32 -4.81
N THR A 132 8.65 -4.72 -4.61
CA THR A 132 8.11 -5.10 -3.30
C THR A 132 7.26 -6.35 -3.40
N SER A 133 7.25 -7.13 -2.31
CA SER A 133 6.38 -8.29 -2.18
C SER A 133 4.94 -7.83 -1.97
N VAL A 134 4.03 -8.37 -2.77
CA VAL A 134 2.59 -8.16 -2.66
C VAL A 134 1.87 -9.50 -2.65
N CYS A 135 0.81 -9.62 -1.88
CA CYS A 135 0.03 -10.85 -1.82
C CYS A 135 -0.92 -10.97 -3.02
N THR A 136 -1.21 -12.21 -3.43
CA THR A 136 -2.36 -12.46 -4.30
C THR A 136 -3.66 -12.12 -3.57
N VAL A 137 -4.66 -11.66 -4.32
CA VAL A 137 -5.96 -11.26 -3.77
C VAL A 137 -7.02 -12.21 -4.28
N PRO A 138 -7.53 -13.16 -3.47
CA PRO A 138 -8.56 -14.09 -3.92
C PRO A 138 -9.82 -13.37 -4.41
N SER A 139 -10.67 -14.10 -5.15
CA SER A 139 -11.91 -13.54 -5.68
C SER A 139 -12.81 -13.04 -4.55
N TRP A 140 -13.39 -11.86 -4.76
CA TRP A 140 -14.30 -11.18 -3.81
C TRP A 140 -13.67 -10.76 -2.49
N MET A 141 -12.35 -10.89 -2.35
CA MET A 141 -11.61 -10.55 -1.13
C MET A 141 -10.91 -9.19 -1.23
N THR A 142 -10.37 -8.78 -0.09
CA THR A 142 -9.53 -7.60 0.06
C THR A 142 -8.18 -8.00 0.64
N SER A 143 -7.08 -7.46 0.11
CA SER A 143 -5.75 -7.54 0.71
C SER A 143 -5.31 -6.17 1.23
N TYR A 144 -4.42 -6.19 2.22
CA TYR A 144 -3.77 -5.01 2.78
C TYR A 144 -2.27 -5.24 2.78
N GLU A 145 -1.55 -4.39 2.05
CA GLU A 145 -0.09 -4.32 2.14
C GLU A 145 0.30 -3.15 3.03
N HIS A 146 1.37 -3.33 3.80
CA HIS A 146 1.83 -2.34 4.77
C HIS A 146 3.35 -2.15 4.67
N TRP A 147 3.79 -0.89 4.70
CA TRP A 147 5.20 -0.52 4.74
C TRP A 147 5.42 0.54 5.81
N ASN A 148 6.55 0.46 6.51
CA ASN A 148 6.90 1.43 7.56
C ASN A 148 7.26 2.80 6.96
N GLU A 149 7.95 2.80 5.82
CA GLU A 149 8.35 4.01 5.12
C GLU A 149 7.14 4.67 4.41
N PRO A 150 7.15 6.01 4.26
CA PRO A 150 6.20 6.70 3.39
C PRO A 150 6.36 6.28 1.93
N VAL A 151 5.38 5.54 1.40
CA VAL A 151 5.22 5.19 0.00
C VAL A 151 4.34 6.25 -0.64
N ILE A 152 4.89 6.99 -1.59
CA ILE A 152 4.19 8.09 -2.27
C ILE A 152 3.53 7.64 -3.57
N GLN A 153 3.93 6.47 -4.08
CA GLN A 153 3.38 5.85 -5.27
C GLN A 153 3.67 4.36 -5.28
N ILE A 154 2.71 3.56 -5.77
CA ILE A 154 2.96 2.18 -6.20
C ILE A 154 2.69 2.05 -7.70
N VAL A 155 3.55 1.29 -8.36
CA VAL A 155 3.44 0.83 -9.74
C VAL A 155 3.01 -0.63 -9.69
N VAL A 156 1.82 -0.92 -10.18
CA VAL A 156 1.22 -2.25 -10.28
C VAL A 156 1.34 -2.72 -11.72
N ALA A 157 2.03 -3.84 -11.92
CA ALA A 157 2.28 -4.42 -13.23
C ALA A 157 1.90 -5.90 -13.26
N GLY A 158 1.85 -6.50 -14.45
CA GLY A 158 1.66 -7.94 -14.61
C GLY A 158 0.33 -8.45 -14.04
N LEU A 159 -0.75 -7.68 -14.17
CA LEU A 159 -2.09 -8.07 -13.73
C LEU A 159 -2.50 -9.39 -14.41
N GLN A 160 -2.71 -10.43 -13.60
CA GLN A 160 -3.05 -11.77 -14.03
C GLN A 160 -4.14 -12.36 -13.12
N THR A 161 -4.92 -13.30 -13.66
CA THR A 161 -5.84 -14.09 -12.86
C THR A 161 -5.06 -15.10 -12.01
N SER A 162 -5.50 -15.32 -10.77
CA SER A 162 -5.00 -16.34 -9.87
C SER A 162 -6.11 -17.32 -9.50
N THR A 163 -5.73 -18.58 -9.28
CA THR A 163 -6.61 -19.64 -8.75
C THR A 163 -6.47 -19.82 -7.24
N ASP A 164 -5.67 -18.98 -6.56
CA ASP A 164 -5.45 -19.09 -5.13
C ASP A 164 -6.75 -18.85 -4.35
N ALA A 165 -7.11 -19.79 -3.48
CA ALA A 165 -8.28 -19.67 -2.60
C ALA A 165 -7.99 -18.88 -1.31
N VAL A 166 -6.70 -18.71 -0.98
CA VAL A 166 -6.21 -17.92 0.15
C VAL A 166 -5.08 -16.99 -0.33
N PRO A 167 -4.85 -15.83 0.31
CA PRO A 167 -3.77 -14.95 -0.09
C PRO A 167 -2.42 -15.67 -0.02
N THR A 168 -1.66 -15.61 -1.11
CA THR A 168 -0.29 -16.12 -1.16
C THR A 168 0.65 -14.94 -1.28
N CYS A 169 1.50 -14.76 -0.26
CA CYS A 169 2.47 -13.69 -0.18
C CYS A 169 3.86 -14.24 -0.50
N PRO A 170 4.59 -13.70 -1.49
CA PRO A 170 5.98 -14.07 -1.69
C PRO A 170 6.80 -13.63 -0.46
N PRO A 171 7.96 -14.28 -0.19
CA PRO A 171 8.85 -13.83 0.88
C PRO A 171 9.14 -12.35 0.73
N HIS A 172 9.18 -11.61 1.83
CA HIS A 172 9.47 -10.17 1.81
C HIS A 172 10.81 -9.93 1.12
N VAL A 173 10.80 -9.11 0.06
CA VAL A 173 12.03 -8.56 -0.51
C VAL A 173 12.50 -7.45 0.42
N GLU A 174 13.53 -7.72 1.23
CA GLU A 174 14.25 -6.67 1.96
C GLU A 174 15.00 -5.80 0.93
N ASN A 175 14.71 -4.50 0.91
CA ASN A 175 15.47 -3.50 0.15
C ASN A 175 16.43 -2.74 1.08
#